data_AF-A0A3L7W0T4-F1
#
_entry.id   AF-A0A3L7W0T4-F1
#
_cell.length_a   1.000
_cell.length_b   1.000
_cell.length_c   1.000
_cell.angle_alpha   90.00
_cell.angle_beta   90.00
_cell.angle_gamma   90.00
#
_symmetry.space_group_name_H-M   'P 1'
#
loop_
_entity.id
_entity.type
_entity.pdbx_description
1 polymer ?
#
loop_
_entity_poly.entity_id
_entity_poly.type
_entity_poly.pdbx_seq_one_letter_code
_entity_poly.pdbx_strand_id
1 'polypeptide(L)'
;MSGQGDSRDPRLESDPQADRSVGLTSIGGKSAYIALFSQIGITLLVANLGGALLGHWVDGLLGSGPLLLVVGFMIGFVVGAIGAAQLITRALKRFEELDAIDKAERLARRIKETERWESERKEER
;
A
#
# COMPACT_ATOMS: atom_id res chain seq x y z
N MET A 1 -18.39 56.26 21.99
CA MET A 1 -19.48 55.26 22.08
C MET A 1 -19.33 54.35 20.87
N SER A 2 -18.65 53.22 21.05
CA SER A 2 -19.25 51.86 21.05
C SER A 2 -19.79 51.54 19.64
N GLY A 3 -19.21 50.70 18.80
CA GLY A 3 -18.37 49.51 19.02
C GLY A 3 -19.04 48.37 18.27
N GLN A 4 -18.42 47.84 17.21
CA GLN A 4 -18.62 46.46 16.75
C GLN A 4 -17.60 46.19 15.63
N GLY A 5 -16.49 45.53 15.97
CA GLY A 5 -15.74 44.78 14.97
C GLY A 5 -16.58 43.56 14.60
N ASP A 6 -17.08 43.50 13.37
CA ASP A 6 -17.70 42.29 12.82
C ASP A 6 -16.55 41.39 12.35
N SER A 7 -16.01 40.63 13.31
CA SER A 7 -15.10 39.51 13.08
C SER A 7 -15.80 38.47 12.21
N ARG A 8 -15.54 38.48 10.90
CA ARG A 8 -15.96 37.40 9.99
C ARG A 8 -14.75 36.68 9.41
N ASP A 9 -14.10 35.93 10.29
CA ASP A 9 -13.30 34.76 9.93
C ASP A 9 -13.99 33.53 10.52
N PRO A 10 -13.68 32.33 10.01
CA PRO A 10 -14.23 31.72 8.82
C PRO A 10 -15.40 30.81 9.21
N ARG A 11 -16.46 30.79 8.41
CA ARG A 11 -17.43 29.69 8.48
C ARG A 11 -16.66 28.43 8.07
N LEU A 12 -16.18 27.69 9.07
CA LEU A 12 -15.80 26.29 8.97
C LEU A 12 -17.07 25.56 8.54
N GLU A 13 -17.32 25.58 7.23
CA GLU A 13 -18.28 24.73 6.57
C GLU A 13 -17.74 23.32 6.79
N SER A 14 -18.30 22.67 7.81
CA SER A 14 -18.05 21.29 8.15
C SER A 14 -18.49 20.45 6.97
N ASP A 15 -17.55 20.19 6.07
CA ASP A 15 -17.71 19.34 4.91
C ASP A 15 -18.30 17.99 5.35
N PRO A 16 -19.57 17.68 5.03
CA PRO A 16 -20.15 16.37 5.30
C PRO A 16 -19.50 15.29 4.41
N GLN A 17 -18.62 15.69 3.49
CA GLN A 17 -17.98 14.85 2.48
C GLN A 17 -16.57 14.37 2.87
N ALA A 18 -16.04 14.78 4.04
CA ALA A 18 -14.81 14.21 4.60
C ALA A 18 -14.98 12.73 5.07
N ASP A 19 -16.21 12.22 5.13
CA ASP A 19 -16.51 10.86 5.61
C ASP A 19 -16.87 9.87 4.49
N ARG A 20 -17.05 10.33 3.24
CA ARG A 20 -17.69 9.51 2.19
C ARG A 20 -16.75 8.82 1.18
N SER A 21 -15.43 8.93 1.34
CA SER A 21 -14.46 8.18 0.52
C SER A 21 -13.90 6.91 1.21
N VAL A 22 -14.34 6.59 2.43
CA VAL A 22 -13.88 5.41 3.20
C VAL A 22 -14.71 4.15 2.91
N GLY A 23 -15.30 4.05 1.71
CA GLY A 23 -16.39 3.10 1.42
C GLY A 23 -16.05 1.84 0.61
N LEU A 24 -14.84 1.71 0.02
CA LEU A 24 -14.53 0.55 -0.83
C LEU A 24 -13.29 -0.24 -0.40
N THR A 25 -12.69 0.12 0.75
CA THR A 25 -11.53 -0.60 1.29
C THR A 25 -11.49 -0.60 2.82
N SER A 26 -12.60 -0.28 3.49
CA SER A 26 -12.70 -0.33 4.95
C SER A 26 -12.90 -1.76 5.46
N ILE A 27 -11.90 -2.60 5.21
CA ILE A 27 -11.37 -3.42 6.29
C ILE A 27 -10.20 -2.55 6.78
N GLY A 28 -10.36 -1.89 7.94
CA GLY A 28 -9.54 -0.74 8.36
C GLY A 28 -8.03 -0.97 8.17
N GLY A 29 -7.26 0.10 7.88
CA GLY A 29 -5.88 0.02 7.39
C GLY A 29 -4.94 -1.00 8.06
N LYS A 30 -5.18 -1.35 9.33
CA LYS A 30 -4.51 -2.46 10.05
C LYS A 30 -4.69 -3.84 9.39
N SER A 31 -5.86 -4.13 8.83
CA SER A 31 -6.18 -5.39 8.17
C SER A 31 -5.51 -5.54 6.80
N ALA A 32 -5.25 -4.44 6.08
CA ALA A 32 -4.50 -4.45 4.84
C ALA A 32 -3.05 -4.88 5.08
N TYR A 33 -2.43 -4.40 6.16
CA TYR A 33 -1.11 -4.88 6.61
C TYR A 33 -1.16 -6.36 7.00
N ILE A 34 -2.18 -6.82 7.72
CA ILE A 34 -2.33 -8.24 8.08
C ILE A 34 -2.49 -9.12 6.84
N ALA A 35 -3.27 -8.70 5.84
CA ALA A 35 -3.45 -9.42 4.59
C ALA A 35 -2.13 -9.53 3.81
N LEU A 36 -1.38 -8.42 3.71
CA LEU A 36 -0.09 -8.41 3.03
C LEU A 36 0.94 -9.29 3.75
N PHE A 37 1.01 -9.18 5.08
CA PHE A 37 1.93 -9.96 5.91
C PHE A 37 1.58 -11.45 5.89
N SER A 38 0.29 -11.79 5.94
CA SER A 38 -0.21 -13.16 5.81
C SER A 38 0.12 -13.74 4.43
N GLN A 39 -0.07 -12.96 3.36
CA GLN A 39 0.28 -13.39 2.00
C GLN A 39 1.79 -13.65 1.86
N ILE A 40 2.64 -12.80 2.42
CA ILE A 40 4.09 -12.99 2.44
C ILE A 40 4.45 -14.25 3.26
N GLY A 41 3.89 -14.39 4.46
CA GLY A 41 4.11 -15.51 5.35
C GLY A 41 3.67 -16.85 4.74
N ILE A 42 2.50 -16.89 4.11
CA ILE A 42 1.98 -18.08 3.41
C ILE A 42 2.84 -18.41 2.20
N THR A 43 3.30 -17.41 1.44
CA THR A 43 4.20 -17.64 0.29
C THR A 43 5.51 -18.29 0.74
N LEU A 44 6.10 -17.77 1.82
CA LEU A 44 7.31 -18.34 2.41
C LEU A 44 7.05 -19.76 2.95
N LEU A 45 5.93 -19.96 3.63
CA LEU A 45 5.54 -21.26 4.19
C LEU A 45 5.34 -22.30 3.10
N VAL A 46 4.61 -21.98 2.03
CA VAL A 46 4.33 -22.91 0.92
C VAL A 46 5.61 -23.23 0.13
N ALA A 47 6.45 -22.23 -0.14
CA ALA A 47 7.73 -22.46 -0.82
C ALA A 47 8.66 -23.35 0.01
N ASN A 48 8.72 -23.11 1.33
CA ASN A 48 9.57 -23.85 2.23
C ASN A 48 9.06 -25.29 2.48
N LEU A 49 7.78 -25.46 2.79
CA LEU A 49 7.16 -26.80 2.92
C LEU A 49 7.23 -27.57 1.60
N GLY A 50 6.98 -26.90 0.46
CA GLY A 50 7.08 -27.51 -0.86
C GLY A 50 8.50 -28.01 -1.15
N GLY A 51 9.52 -27.20 -0.85
CA GLY A 51 10.92 -27.57 -0.99
C GLY A 51 11.35 -28.71 -0.05
N ALA A 52 10.88 -28.69 1.20
CA ALA A 52 11.14 -29.75 2.17
C ALA A 52 10.47 -31.07 1.77
N LEU A 53 9.23 -31.02 1.29
CA LEU A 53 8.48 -32.22 0.87
C LEU A 53 9.08 -32.83 -0.41
N LEU A 54 9.46 -31.99 -1.38
CA LEU A 54 10.21 -32.42 -2.57
C LEU A 54 11.58 -33.00 -2.19
N GLY A 55 12.31 -32.35 -1.29
CA GLY A 55 13.60 -32.85 -0.79
C GLY A 55 13.47 -34.20 -0.10
N HIS A 56 12.44 -34.38 0.73
CA HIS A 56 12.15 -35.66 1.38
C HIS A 56 11.80 -36.77 0.38
N TRP A 57 11.01 -36.45 -0.65
CA TRP A 57 10.62 -37.42 -1.68
C TRP A 57 11.83 -37.87 -2.51
N VAL A 58 12.75 -36.94 -2.80
CA VAL A 58 13.99 -37.23 -3.51
C VAL A 58 14.99 -38.00 -2.63
N ASP A 59 15.09 -37.69 -1.33
CA ASP A 59 15.88 -38.48 -0.35
C ASP A 59 15.37 -39.93 -0.25
N GLY A 60 14.05 -40.13 -0.30
CA GLY A 60 13.43 -41.46 -0.30
C GLY A 60 13.75 -42.30 -1.54
N LEU A 61 14.01 -41.66 -2.69
CA LEU A 61 14.38 -42.32 -3.94
C LEU A 61 15.87 -42.70 -4.01
N LEU A 62 16.74 -41.88 -3.40
CA LEU A 62 18.21 -42.01 -3.48
C LEU A 62 18.84 -42.70 -2.25
N GLY A 63 18.06 -42.97 -1.19
CA GLY A 63 18.53 -43.68 0.01
C GLY A 63 19.60 -42.92 0.81
N SER A 64 19.68 -41.60 0.68
CA SER A 64 20.82 -40.77 1.13
C SER A 64 20.77 -40.31 2.60
N GLY A 65 19.85 -40.80 3.42
CA GLY A 65 19.59 -40.22 4.74
C GLY A 65 18.91 -38.85 4.62
N PRO A 66 18.96 -37.96 5.63
CA PRO A 66 18.23 -36.68 5.64
C PRO A 66 18.95 -35.52 4.92
N LEU A 67 19.87 -35.81 3.99
CA LEU A 67 20.78 -34.80 3.43
C LEU A 67 20.09 -33.94 2.36
N LEU A 68 19.30 -34.53 1.45
CA LEU A 68 18.58 -33.78 0.41
C LEU A 68 17.37 -33.04 0.98
N LEU A 69 16.83 -33.47 2.12
CA LEU A 69 15.86 -32.71 2.91
C LEU A 69 16.44 -31.36 3.33
N VAL A 70 17.65 -31.35 3.90
CA VAL A 70 18.30 -30.11 4.37
C VAL A 70 18.63 -29.20 3.19
N VAL A 71 19.16 -29.75 2.10
CA VAL A 71 19.46 -28.99 0.88
C VAL A 71 18.18 -28.44 0.24
N GLY A 72 17.13 -29.27 0.12
CA GLY A 72 15.83 -28.88 -0.41
C GLY A 72 15.13 -27.82 0.45
N PHE A 73 15.23 -27.93 1.78
CA PHE A 73 14.76 -26.91 2.71
C PHE A 73 15.52 -25.59 2.54
N MET A 74 16.85 -25.63 2.40
CA MET A 74 17.66 -24.42 2.20
C MET A 74 17.33 -23.73 0.87
N ILE A 75 17.19 -24.50 -0.21
CA ILE A 75 16.78 -23.96 -1.52
C ILE A 75 15.35 -23.39 -1.44
N GLY A 76 14.41 -24.12 -0.84
CA GLY A 76 13.03 -23.66 -0.64
C GLY A 76 12.95 -22.39 0.21
N PHE A 77 13.79 -22.28 1.23
CA PHE A 77 13.92 -21.07 2.06
C PHE A 77 14.45 -19.89 1.25
N VAL A 78 15.52 -20.07 0.47
CA VAL A 78 16.09 -19.00 -0.37
C VAL A 78 15.07 -18.54 -1.42
N VAL A 79 14.41 -19.47 -2.11
CA VAL A 79 13.36 -19.16 -3.09
C VAL A 79 12.17 -18.44 -2.43
N GLY A 80 11.71 -18.92 -1.28
CA GLY A 80 10.64 -18.28 -0.52
C GLY A 80 11.00 -16.89 -0.03
N ALA A 81 12.23 -16.67 0.44
CA ALA A 81 12.72 -15.37 0.87
C ALA A 81 12.80 -14.36 -0.29
N ILE A 82 13.24 -14.79 -1.47
CA ILE A 82 13.22 -13.97 -2.69
C ILE A 82 11.78 -13.62 -3.07
N GLY A 83 10.86 -14.59 -3.03
CA GLY A 83 9.44 -14.36 -3.30
C GLY A 83 8.80 -13.35 -2.34
N ALA A 84 9.11 -13.44 -1.06
CA ALA A 84 8.70 -12.48 -0.04
C ALA A 84 9.22 -11.07 -0.33
N ALA A 85 10.52 -10.93 -0.63
CA ALA A 85 11.13 -9.64 -0.97
C ALA A 85 10.52 -9.01 -2.24
N GLN A 86 10.21 -9.83 -3.25
CA GLN A 86 9.50 -9.36 -4.45
C GLN A 86 8.08 -8.87 -4.16
N LEU A 87 7.35 -9.54 -3.26
CA LEU A 87 6.01 -9.09 -2.85
C LEU A 87 6.07 -7.76 -2.12
N ILE A 88 7.02 -7.61 -1.18
CA ILE A 88 7.21 -6.38 -0.42
C ILE A 88 7.53 -5.21 -1.36
N THR A 89 8.50 -5.37 -2.26
CA THR A 89 8.88 -4.32 -3.21
C THR A 89 7.75 -3.95 -4.17
N ARG A 90 6.95 -4.93 -4.63
CA ARG A 90 5.73 -4.67 -5.41
C ARG A 90 4.67 -3.91 -4.62
N ALA A 91 4.48 -4.26 -3.35
CA ALA A 91 3.50 -3.62 -2.49
C ALA A 91 3.87 -2.16 -2.21
N LEU A 92 5.14 -1.89 -1.84
CA LEU A 92 5.65 -0.53 -1.65
C LEU A 92 5.45 0.32 -2.90
N LYS A 93 5.78 -0.22 -4.08
CA LYS A 93 5.62 0.48 -5.35
C LYS A 93 4.16 0.85 -5.66
N ARG A 94 3.21 -0.02 -5.29
CA ARG A 94 1.78 0.28 -5.42
C ARG A 94 1.32 1.42 -4.52
N PHE A 95 1.86 1.52 -3.31
CA PHE A 95 1.53 2.61 -2.40
C PHE A 95 2.04 3.96 -2.91
N GLU A 96 3.26 4.02 -3.45
CA GLU A 96 3.81 5.23 -4.07
C GLU A 96 2.99 5.71 -5.27
N GLU A 97 2.49 4.79 -6.10
CA GLU A 97 1.68 5.13 -7.27
C GLU A 97 0.31 5.72 -6.88
N LEU A 98 -0.33 5.17 -5.85
CA LEU A 98 -1.57 5.72 -5.29
C LEU A 98 -1.36 7.15 -4.74
N ASP A 99 -0.26 7.38 -4.02
CA ASP A 99 0.10 8.71 -3.52
C ASP A 99 0.42 9.71 -4.64
N ALA A 100 1.05 9.24 -5.73
CA ALA A 100 1.35 10.08 -6.88
C ALA A 100 0.07 10.55 -7.60
N ILE A 101 -0.95 9.69 -7.68
CA ILE A 101 -2.25 10.05 -8.26
C ILE A 101 -2.96 11.12 -7.42
N ASP A 102 -3.00 10.96 -6.10
CA ASP A 102 -3.62 11.95 -5.21
C ASP A 102 -2.90 13.31 -5.26
N LYS A 103 -1.56 13.30 -5.33
CA LYS A 103 -0.76 14.52 -5.53
C LYS A 103 -1.06 15.19 -6.87
N ALA A 104 -1.22 14.42 -7.96
CA ALA A 104 -1.55 14.96 -9.27
C ALA A 104 -2.92 15.66 -9.27
N GLU A 105 -3.92 15.09 -8.60
CA GLU A 105 -5.26 15.69 -8.48
C GLU A 105 -5.23 17.00 -7.67
N ARG A 106 -4.43 17.05 -6.59
CA ARG A 106 -4.24 18.27 -5.79
C ARG A 106 -3.58 19.38 -6.62
N LEU A 107 -2.59 19.04 -7.43
CA LEU A 107 -1.91 20.00 -8.32
C LEU A 107 -2.87 20.52 -9.40
N ALA A 108 -3.68 19.65 -10.00
CA ALA A 108 -4.69 20.06 -10.98
C ALA A 108 -5.73 21.02 -10.37
N ARG A 109 -6.14 20.79 -9.12
CA ARG A 109 -7.01 21.73 -8.39
C ARG A 109 -6.34 23.09 -8.17
N ARG A 110 -5.07 23.10 -7.75
CA ARG A 110 -4.29 24.33 -7.53
C ARG A 110 -4.15 25.15 -8.81
N ILE A 111 -3.87 24.50 -9.93
CA ILE A 111 -3.74 25.18 -11.23
C ILE A 111 -5.08 25.81 -11.62
N LYS A 112 -6.19 25.07 -11.54
CA LYS A 112 -7.53 25.60 -11.80
C LYS A 112 -7.90 26.79 -10.91
N GLU A 113 -7.56 26.71 -9.62
CA GLU A 113 -7.80 27.78 -8.67
C GLU A 113 -7.03 29.05 -9.07
N THR A 114 -5.77 28.89 -9.48
CA THR A 114 -4.91 30.00 -9.91
C THR A 114 -5.42 30.65 -11.19
N GLU A 115 -5.83 29.86 -12.18
CA GLU A 115 -6.46 30.35 -13.42
C GLU A 115 -7.75 31.12 -13.13
N ARG A 116 -8.54 30.68 -12.14
CA ARG A 116 -9.77 31.35 -11.71
C ARG A 116 -9.49 32.73 -11.11
N TRP A 117 -8.51 32.84 -10.21
CA TRP A 117 -8.08 34.12 -9.64
C TRP A 117 -7.52 35.07 -10.70
N GLU A 118 -6.84 34.54 -11.72
CA GLU A 118 -6.34 35.34 -12.83
C GLU A 118 -7.45 35.84 -13.76
N SER A 119 -8.51 35.06 -13.98
CA SER A 119 -9.68 35.52 -14.74
C SER A 119 -10.42 36.64 -14.00
N GLU A 120 -10.63 36.51 -12.69
CA GLU A 120 -11.32 37.51 -11.86
C GLU A 120 -10.54 38.84 -11.83
N ARG A 121 -9.20 38.80 -11.69
CA ARG A 121 -8.36 40.02 -11.74
C ARG A 121 -8.31 40.70 -13.11
N LYS A 122 -8.60 39.98 -14.20
CA LYS A 122 -8.65 40.55 -15.55
C LYS A 122 -10.01 41.17 -15.87
N GLU A 123 -11.09 40.71 -15.22
CA GLU A 123 -12.43 41.33 -15.34
C GLU A 123 -12.55 42.64 -14.54
N GLU A 124 -11.75 42.82 -13.48
CA GLU A 124 -11.74 44.03 -12.65
C GLU A 124 -10.87 45.19 -13.21
N ARG A 125 -10.16 45.00 -14.33
CA ARG A 125 -9.32 46.02 -14.99
C ARG A 125 -9.89 46.46 -16.34
#